data_AF-A0A2D7LN28-F1
#
_entry.id   AF-A0A2D7LN28-F1
#
_cell.length_a   1.000
_cell.length_b   1.000
_cell.length_c   1.000
_cell.angle_alpha   90.00
_cell.angle_beta   90.00
_cell.angle_gamma   90.00
#
_symmetry.space_group_name_H-M   'P 1'
#
loop_
_entity.id
_entity.type
_entity.pdbx_description
1 polymer ?
#
loop_
_entity_poly.entity_id
_entity_poly.type
_entity_poly.pdbx_seq_one_letter_code
_entity_poly.pdbx_strand_id
1 'polypeptide(L)'
;MGLGGYLAWTAVAREIVQSGKAKKLLPCEVHGGQYLKIVESEIWKDNPYITLDFQEYQSGQALPLQLNNPRTNYCKNDTPTRAFHRFDKHIIGQICEFYGLENPLLKCELFFAETEHDNINRIVSGLDKDFITIEPESKTNYTSNRVYPFDKWQQIVNSLSKKIQVVQIGREGS
;
A
#
# COMPACT_ATOMS: atom_id res chain seq x y z
N MET A 1 0.93 -5.80 8.39
CA MET A 1 0.25 -5.52 7.11
C MET A 1 1.30 -5.44 5.99
N GLY A 2 0.94 -5.69 4.72
CA GLY A 2 1.87 -5.60 3.57
C GLY A 2 1.77 -4.27 2.82
N LEU A 3 2.65 -4.05 1.83
CA LEU A 3 2.72 -2.82 1.02
C LEU A 3 1.36 -2.38 0.46
N GLY A 4 0.59 -3.30 -0.14
CA GLY A 4 -0.73 -2.98 -0.67
C GLY A 4 -1.72 -2.47 0.37
N GLY A 5 -1.63 -2.94 1.62
CA GLY A 5 -2.44 -2.43 2.71
C GLY A 5 -2.01 -1.03 3.13
N TYR A 6 -0.70 -0.78 3.24
CA TYR A 6 -0.17 0.55 3.54
C TYR A 6 -0.53 1.57 2.45
N LEU A 7 -0.47 1.19 1.17
CA LEU A 7 -0.93 2.04 0.07
C LEU A 7 -2.41 2.43 0.20
N ALA A 8 -3.28 1.51 0.62
CA ALA A 8 -4.69 1.85 0.84
C ALA A 8 -4.85 2.91 1.95
N TRP A 9 -4.01 2.86 2.99
CA TRP A 9 -4.02 3.85 4.06
C TRP A 9 -3.52 5.23 3.63
N THR A 10 -2.70 5.37 2.58
CA THR A 10 -2.34 6.71 2.07
C THR A 10 -3.57 7.45 1.54
N ALA A 11 -4.46 6.75 0.85
CA ALA A 11 -5.73 7.32 0.40
C ALA A 11 -6.62 7.72 1.59
N VAL A 12 -6.74 6.84 2.58
CA VAL A 12 -7.55 7.13 3.79
C VAL A 12 -7.00 8.35 4.52
N ALA A 13 -5.67 8.48 4.62
CA ALA A 13 -5.04 9.62 5.26
C ALA A 13 -5.37 10.94 4.56
N ARG A 14 -5.29 10.97 3.23
CA ARG A 14 -5.74 12.12 2.42
C ARG A 14 -7.18 12.51 2.77
N GLU A 15 -8.11 11.56 2.71
CA GLU A 15 -9.53 11.84 2.91
C GLU A 15 -9.82 12.39 4.32
N ILE A 16 -9.18 11.84 5.36
CA ILE A 16 -9.33 12.33 6.73
C ILE A 16 -8.79 13.76 6.86
N VAL A 17 -7.61 14.05 6.31
CA VAL A 17 -7.02 15.40 6.37
C VAL A 17 -7.85 16.40 5.56
N GLN A 18 -8.27 16.05 4.34
CA GLN A 18 -9.11 16.90 3.50
C GLN A 18 -10.49 17.18 4.11
N SER A 19 -11.02 16.27 4.92
CA SER A 19 -12.27 16.50 5.67
C SER A 19 -12.13 17.48 6.85
N GLY A 20 -10.90 17.91 7.18
CA GLY A 20 -10.61 18.80 8.30
C GLY A 20 -10.60 18.11 9.67
N LYS A 21 -10.75 16.79 9.73
CA LYS A 21 -10.73 16.01 10.99
C LYS A 21 -9.33 15.95 11.62
N ALA A 22 -8.27 16.11 10.83
CA ALA A 22 -6.89 16.14 11.28
C ALA A 22 -6.04 16.99 10.34
N LYS A 23 -4.86 17.44 10.80
CA LYS A 23 -3.85 18.03 9.91
C LYS A 23 -2.91 16.98 9.34
N LYS A 24 -2.52 16.00 10.16
CA LYS A 24 -1.75 14.82 9.79
C LYS A 24 -2.19 13.61 10.58
N LEU A 25 -1.69 12.45 10.20
CA LEU A 25 -1.98 11.18 10.86
C LEU A 25 -0.69 10.44 11.24
N LEU A 26 -0.72 9.76 12.39
CA LEU A 26 0.37 8.92 12.90
C LEU A 26 0.01 7.44 12.72
N PRO A 27 0.61 6.72 11.75
CA PRO A 27 0.35 5.29 11.52
C PRO A 27 0.79 4.48 12.73
N CYS A 28 -0.13 3.74 13.32
CA CYS A 28 0.15 2.97 14.52
C CYS A 28 -0.65 1.67 14.63
N GLU A 29 -0.15 0.75 15.46
CA GLU A 29 -0.89 -0.38 15.95
C GLU A 29 -1.19 -0.18 17.43
N VAL A 30 -2.41 -0.49 17.85
CA VAL A 30 -2.80 -0.47 19.27
C VAL A 30 -2.90 -1.90 19.77
N HIS A 31 -2.15 -2.22 20.82
CA HIS A 31 -2.10 -3.54 21.45
C HIS A 31 -2.59 -3.42 22.90
N GLY A 32 -3.50 -4.30 23.32
CA GLY A 32 -4.04 -4.30 24.69
C GLY A 32 -4.77 -3.01 25.10
N GLY A 33 -5.17 -2.17 24.14
CA GLY A 33 -5.87 -0.90 24.39
C GLY A 33 -5.02 0.25 24.94
N GLN A 34 -3.73 0.02 25.21
CA GLN A 34 -2.86 1.01 25.87
C GLN A 34 -1.50 1.18 25.18
N TYR A 35 -1.00 0.15 24.51
CA TYR A 35 0.31 0.21 23.86
C TYR A 35 0.17 0.65 22.41
N LEU A 36 0.66 1.86 22.13
CA LEU A 36 0.73 2.40 20.77
C LEU A 36 2.12 2.12 20.20
N LYS A 37 2.18 1.34 19.13
CA LYS A 37 3.38 1.09 18.35
C LYS A 37 3.32 1.86 17.05
N ILE A 38 4.23 2.80 16.83
CA ILE A 38 4.35 3.52 15.55
C ILE A 38 4.77 2.52 14.47
N VAL A 39 4.13 2.60 13.30
CA VAL A 39 4.44 1.75 12.16
C VAL A 39 5.21 2.54 11.13
N GLU A 40 6.51 2.26 11.05
CA GLU A 40 7.39 2.87 10.08
C GLU A 40 7.32 2.14 8.72
N SER A 41 7.34 2.91 7.64
CA SER A 41 7.42 2.42 6.26
C SER A 41 7.94 3.53 5.36
N GLU A 42 8.72 3.18 4.35
CA GLU A 42 9.22 4.13 3.34
C GLU A 42 8.08 4.89 2.66
N ILE A 43 6.93 4.25 2.46
CA ILE A 43 5.79 4.89 1.78
C ILE A 43 5.17 6.08 2.55
N TRP A 44 5.59 6.28 3.81
CA TRP A 44 5.13 7.38 4.65
C TRP A 44 6.02 8.62 4.58
N LYS A 45 7.29 8.48 4.19
CA LYS A 45 8.35 9.48 4.47
C LYS A 45 8.06 10.85 3.88
N ASP A 46 7.51 10.90 2.67
CA ASP A 46 7.20 12.14 1.96
C ASP A 46 5.69 12.41 1.83
N ASN A 47 4.86 11.64 2.53
CA ASN A 47 3.42 11.80 2.44
C ASN A 47 2.96 13.00 3.30
N PRO A 48 2.34 14.04 2.71
CA PRO A 48 1.99 15.27 3.43
C PRO A 48 0.89 15.09 4.48
N TYR A 49 0.15 13.98 4.41
CA TYR A 49 -0.95 13.66 5.31
C TYR A 49 -0.52 12.79 6.50
N ILE A 50 0.75 12.36 6.51
CA ILE A 50 1.27 11.40 7.47
C ILE A 50 2.46 12.02 8.21
N THR A 51 2.62 11.63 9.47
CA THR A 51 3.80 11.95 10.27
C THR A 51 4.29 10.72 11.01
N LEU A 52 5.60 10.63 11.19
CA LEU A 52 6.23 9.66 12.09
C LEU A 52 6.78 10.34 13.34
N ASP A 53 6.62 11.66 13.46
CA ASP A 53 7.02 12.42 14.64
C ASP A 53 5.97 12.28 15.74
N PHE A 54 6.35 11.60 16.83
CA PHE A 54 5.50 11.44 17.99
C PHE A 54 5.15 12.77 18.68
N GLN A 55 6.00 13.80 18.56
CA GLN A 55 5.72 15.12 19.14
C GLN A 55 4.57 15.83 18.42
N GLU A 56 4.42 15.65 17.10
CA GLU A 56 3.25 16.18 16.36
C GLU A 56 1.95 15.53 16.86
N TYR A 57 1.97 14.26 17.26
CA TYR A 57 0.85 13.61 17.92
C TYR A 57 0.60 14.15 19.33
N GLN A 58 1.65 14.25 20.18
CA GLN A 58 1.50 14.74 21.55
C GLN A 58 1.01 16.19 21.64
N SER A 59 1.36 17.02 20.66
CA SER A 59 0.89 18.41 20.54
C SER A 59 -0.49 18.56 19.89
N GLY A 60 -1.15 17.45 19.53
CA GLY A 60 -2.48 17.44 18.91
C GLY A 60 -2.51 17.87 17.45
N GLN A 61 -1.36 17.97 16.76
CA GLN A 61 -1.30 18.25 15.32
C GLN A 61 -1.59 17.00 14.48
N ALA A 62 -1.43 15.80 15.05
CA ALA A 62 -1.73 14.54 14.39
C ALA A 62 -2.73 13.68 15.16
N LEU A 63 -3.57 12.94 14.42
CA LEU A 63 -4.44 11.89 14.98
C LEU A 63 -3.85 10.49 14.76
N PRO A 64 -4.11 9.52 15.64
CA PRO A 64 -3.62 8.17 15.46
C PRO A 64 -4.40 7.48 14.33
N LEU A 65 -3.67 6.92 13.37
CA LEU A 65 -4.20 6.07 12.32
C LEU A 65 -3.97 4.61 12.68
N GLN A 66 -4.96 4.02 13.37
CA GLN A 66 -4.87 2.66 13.87
C GLN A 66 -5.01 1.62 12.74
N LEU A 67 -3.87 1.09 12.28
CA LEU A 67 -3.79 0.17 11.13
C LEU A 67 -4.35 -1.22 11.45
N ASN A 68 -4.40 -1.60 12.72
CA ASN A 68 -4.91 -2.90 13.19
C ASN A 68 -6.32 -2.83 13.78
N ASN A 69 -7.11 -1.79 13.46
CA ASN A 69 -8.47 -1.68 13.98
C ASN A 69 -9.38 -2.77 13.37
N PRO A 70 -10.01 -3.63 14.17
CA PRO A 70 -10.85 -4.71 13.63
C PRO A 70 -12.07 -4.20 12.86
N ARG A 71 -12.52 -2.96 13.10
CA ARG A 71 -13.66 -2.36 12.39
C ARG A 71 -13.31 -1.91 10.97
N THR A 72 -12.02 -1.81 10.63
CA THR A 72 -11.54 -1.46 9.30
C THR A 72 -11.10 -2.69 8.49
N ASN A 73 -11.25 -3.90 9.04
CA ASN A 73 -10.93 -5.14 8.35
C ASN A 73 -11.90 -5.42 7.18
N TYR A 74 -11.33 -5.60 5.99
CA TYR A 74 -12.06 -6.00 4.79
C TYR A 74 -12.12 -7.52 4.61
N CYS A 75 -11.20 -8.28 5.24
CA CYS A 75 -11.26 -9.73 5.33
C CYS A 75 -12.14 -10.13 6.52
N LYS A 76 -13.30 -10.73 6.24
CA LYS A 76 -14.27 -11.19 7.25
C LYS A 76 -13.86 -12.51 7.88
N ASN A 77 -13.29 -13.40 7.09
CA ASN A 77 -12.85 -14.72 7.53
C ASN A 77 -11.68 -15.17 6.66
N ASP A 78 -10.67 -15.76 7.29
CA ASP A 78 -9.48 -16.26 6.61
C ASP A 78 -9.26 -17.73 7.00
N THR A 79 -9.22 -18.60 6.01
CA THR A 79 -9.04 -20.05 6.17
C THR A 79 -7.79 -20.48 5.42
N PRO A 80 -7.18 -21.62 5.75
CA PRO A 80 -5.95 -22.08 5.06
C PRO A 80 -6.07 -22.15 3.53
N THR A 81 -7.28 -22.34 3.00
CA THR A 81 -7.53 -22.50 1.57
C THR A 81 -8.24 -21.30 0.93
N ARG A 82 -8.79 -20.37 1.71
CA ARG A 82 -9.62 -19.27 1.18
C ARG A 82 -9.76 -18.10 2.16
N ALA A 83 -9.63 -16.89 1.64
CA ALA A 83 -10.03 -15.65 2.31
C ALA A 83 -11.42 -15.19 1.82
N PHE A 84 -12.26 -14.74 2.77
CA PHE A 84 -13.59 -14.20 2.52
C PHE A 84 -13.57 -12.70 2.77
N HIS A 85 -13.59 -11.93 1.67
CA HIS A 85 -13.61 -10.48 1.74
C HIS A 85 -15.03 -9.92 1.70
N ARG A 86 -15.22 -8.72 2.26
CA ARG A 86 -16.34 -7.85 1.91
C ARG A 86 -16.26 -7.51 0.42
N PHE A 87 -17.39 -7.63 -0.27
CA PHE A 87 -17.51 -7.38 -1.71
C PHE A 87 -18.47 -6.23 -2.03
N ASP A 88 -19.13 -5.67 -1.00
CA ASP A 88 -20.13 -4.61 -1.11
C ASP A 88 -19.51 -3.23 -1.35
N LYS A 89 -18.21 -3.06 -1.07
CA LYS A 89 -17.53 -1.76 -1.15
C LYS A 89 -16.02 -1.93 -1.37
N HIS A 90 -15.38 -0.95 -2.01
CA HIS A 90 -13.92 -0.90 -2.12
C HIS A 90 -13.24 -0.75 -0.75
N ILE A 91 -12.05 -1.32 -0.54
CA ILE A 91 -11.33 -1.30 0.75
C ILE A 91 -11.17 0.13 1.31
N ILE A 92 -10.72 1.08 0.49
CA ILE A 92 -10.60 2.50 0.89
C ILE A 92 -11.94 3.04 1.37
N GLY A 93 -13.03 2.76 0.64
CA GLY A 93 -14.39 3.15 1.01
C GLY A 93 -14.86 2.56 2.33
N GLN A 94 -14.53 1.29 2.62
CA GLN A 94 -14.87 0.65 3.88
C GLN A 94 -14.13 1.29 5.07
N ILE A 95 -12.84 1.58 4.88
CA ILE A 95 -12.05 2.22 5.94
C ILE A 95 -12.55 3.66 6.17
N CYS A 96 -12.78 4.44 5.11
CA CYS A 96 -13.31 5.79 5.20
C CYS A 96 -14.71 5.85 5.86
N GLU A 97 -15.57 4.86 5.61
CA GLU A 97 -16.89 4.74 6.27
C GLU A 97 -16.76 4.64 7.80
N PHE A 98 -15.75 3.92 8.31
CA PHE A 98 -15.49 3.87 9.75
C PHE A 98 -15.18 5.26 10.33
N TYR A 99 -14.53 6.11 9.56
CA TYR A 99 -14.27 7.50 9.92
C TYR A 99 -15.44 8.44 9.61
N GLY A 100 -16.58 7.95 9.12
CA GLY A 100 -17.73 8.77 8.74
C GLY A 100 -17.43 9.65 7.53
N LEU A 101 -16.71 9.12 6.54
CA LEU A 101 -16.42 9.75 5.26
C LEU A 101 -17.12 8.96 4.15
N GLU A 102 -17.85 9.67 3.29
CA GLU A 102 -18.62 9.09 2.19
C GLU A 102 -18.01 9.48 0.85
N ASN A 103 -18.16 8.60 -0.15
CA ASN A 103 -17.68 8.81 -1.52
C ASN A 103 -16.18 9.20 -1.63
N PRO A 104 -15.25 8.51 -0.94
CA PRO A 104 -13.84 8.85 -1.01
C PRO A 104 -13.27 8.58 -2.41
N LEU A 105 -12.22 9.31 -2.78
CA LEU A 105 -11.48 9.01 -3.99
C LEU A 105 -10.74 7.67 -3.82
N LEU A 106 -11.08 6.70 -4.66
CA LEU A 106 -10.52 5.33 -4.61
C LEU A 106 -9.14 5.24 -5.29
N LYS A 107 -8.23 6.13 -4.91
CA LYS A 107 -6.88 6.24 -5.46
C LYS A 107 -5.85 6.37 -4.35
N CYS A 108 -4.92 5.41 -4.31
CA CYS A 108 -3.73 5.49 -3.47
C CYS A 108 -2.78 6.57 -3.98
N GLU A 109 -2.01 7.15 -3.07
CA GLU A 109 -0.97 8.13 -3.40
C GLU A 109 0.39 7.65 -2.91
N LEU A 110 1.38 7.98 -3.72
CA LEU A 110 2.79 7.86 -3.42
C LEU A 110 3.42 9.22 -3.64
N PHE A 111 4.31 9.58 -2.74
CA PHE A 111 5.07 10.80 -2.77
C PHE A 111 6.52 10.37 -2.78
N PHE A 112 7.31 10.95 -3.68
CA PHE A 112 8.69 10.58 -3.88
C PHE A 112 9.57 11.82 -3.67
N ALA A 113 10.72 11.61 -3.06
CA ALA A 113 11.76 12.63 -2.98
C ALA A 113 12.43 12.86 -4.34
N GLU A 114 13.00 14.04 -4.55
CA GLU A 114 13.79 14.35 -5.75
C GLU A 114 14.93 13.34 -5.97
N THR A 115 15.56 12.87 -4.90
CA THR A 115 16.61 11.85 -4.98
C THR A 115 16.11 10.49 -5.47
N GLU A 116 14.85 10.14 -5.20
CA GLU A 116 14.22 8.94 -5.75
C GLU A 116 13.93 9.10 -7.24
N HIS A 117 13.50 10.29 -7.68
CA HIS A 117 13.35 10.61 -9.09
C HIS A 117 14.68 10.49 -9.85
N ASP A 118 15.77 11.03 -9.31
CA ASP A 118 17.10 10.91 -9.90
C ASP A 118 17.56 9.46 -10.02
N ASN A 119 17.33 8.66 -8.97
CA ASN A 119 17.69 7.25 -8.99
C ASN A 119 16.87 6.47 -10.02
N ILE A 120 15.56 6.73 -10.13
CA ILE A 120 14.70 6.11 -11.14
C ILE A 120 15.17 6.51 -12.54
N ASN A 121 15.45 7.78 -12.79
CA ASN A 121 15.95 8.27 -14.08
C ASN A 121 17.22 7.53 -14.51
N ARG A 122 18.12 7.26 -13.56
CA ARG A 122 19.33 6.47 -13.82
C ARG A 122 18.99 5.01 -14.14
N ILE A 123 18.07 4.38 -13.41
CA ILE A 123 17.66 2.98 -13.64
C ILE A 123 17.00 2.84 -15.02
N VAL A 124 16.08 3.73 -15.37
CA VAL A 124 15.32 3.64 -16.62
C VAL A 124 16.10 4.12 -17.83
N SER A 125 17.24 4.81 -17.66
CA SER A 125 18.08 5.29 -18.76
C SER A 125 18.64 4.17 -19.65
N GLY A 126 18.74 2.94 -19.10
CA GLY A 126 19.15 1.75 -19.84
C GLY A 126 18.00 0.96 -20.47
N LEU A 127 16.76 1.45 -20.38
CA LEU A 127 15.57 0.79 -20.88
C LEU A 127 15.08 1.45 -22.17
N ASP A 128 14.32 0.69 -22.95
CA ASP A 128 13.57 1.23 -24.08
C ASP A 128 12.56 2.27 -23.58
N LYS A 129 12.23 3.24 -24.44
CA LYS A 129 11.26 4.29 -24.11
C LYS A 129 9.92 3.70 -23.68
N ASP A 130 9.48 2.68 -24.39
CA ASP A 130 8.25 1.94 -24.10
C ASP A 130 8.64 0.54 -23.61
N PHE A 131 8.29 0.23 -22.37
CA PHE A 131 8.53 -1.08 -21.76
C PHE A 131 7.34 -1.50 -20.90
N ILE A 132 7.27 -2.80 -20.59
CA ILE A 132 6.28 -3.37 -19.66
C ILE A 132 7.03 -3.95 -18.47
N THR A 133 6.55 -3.67 -17.26
CA THR A 133 7.05 -4.33 -16.05
C THR A 133 6.19 -5.54 -15.69
N ILE A 134 6.84 -6.58 -15.16
CA ILE A 134 6.17 -7.75 -14.57
C ILE A 134 6.76 -8.05 -13.19
N GLU A 135 5.91 -8.48 -12.25
CA GLU A 135 6.32 -8.98 -10.94
C GLU A 135 5.83 -10.43 -10.81
N PRO A 136 6.63 -11.43 -11.22
CA PRO A 136 6.20 -12.83 -11.16
C PRO A 136 6.26 -13.40 -9.74
N GLU A 137 7.02 -12.76 -8.85
CA GLU A 137 7.15 -13.17 -7.46
C GLU A 137 5.87 -12.84 -6.66
N SER A 138 5.47 -13.76 -5.79
CA SER A 138 4.38 -13.52 -4.86
C SER A 138 4.72 -14.09 -3.50
N LYS A 139 4.48 -13.31 -2.44
CA LYS A 139 4.66 -13.77 -1.06
C LYS A 139 3.65 -14.90 -0.75
N THR A 140 4.17 -16.10 -0.57
CA THR A 140 3.36 -17.32 -0.31
C THR A 140 3.06 -17.56 1.16
N ASN A 141 3.73 -16.84 2.08
CA ASN A 141 3.57 -17.00 3.52
C ASN A 141 2.16 -16.67 4.03
N TYR A 142 1.44 -15.79 3.32
CA TYR A 142 0.05 -15.47 3.62
C TYR A 142 -0.91 -16.43 2.91
N THR A 143 -0.74 -16.63 1.60
CA THR A 143 -1.46 -17.65 0.83
C THR A 143 -0.71 -17.96 -0.47
N SER A 144 -0.61 -19.24 -0.84
CA SER A 144 -0.05 -19.66 -2.13
C SER A 144 -0.99 -19.40 -3.31
N ASN A 145 -2.27 -19.12 -3.06
CA ASN A 145 -3.28 -18.90 -4.09
C ASN A 145 -3.06 -17.64 -4.95
N ARG A 146 -2.11 -16.78 -4.56
CA ARG A 146 -1.75 -15.55 -5.30
C ARG A 146 -0.67 -15.78 -6.36
N VAL A 147 0.00 -16.93 -6.34
CA VAL A 147 1.08 -17.25 -7.26
C VAL A 147 0.49 -17.61 -8.62
N TYR A 148 0.97 -16.95 -9.66
CA TYR A 148 0.71 -17.37 -11.04
C TYR A 148 1.83 -18.32 -11.50
N PRO A 149 1.51 -19.46 -12.15
CA PRO A 149 2.53 -20.47 -12.49
C PRO A 149 3.66 -19.91 -13.38
N PHE A 150 4.90 -20.30 -13.08
CA PHE A 150 6.09 -19.83 -13.80
C PHE A 150 6.00 -20.07 -15.31
N ASP A 151 5.63 -21.28 -15.75
CA ASP A 151 5.53 -21.59 -17.18
C ASP A 151 4.56 -20.66 -17.93
N LYS A 152 3.51 -20.20 -17.24
CA LYS A 152 2.57 -19.24 -17.81
C LYS A 152 3.15 -17.83 -17.87
N TRP A 153 3.89 -17.40 -16.85
CA TRP A 153 4.67 -16.16 -16.91
C TRP A 153 5.70 -16.19 -18.04
N GLN A 154 6.45 -17.28 -18.18
CA GLN A 154 7.44 -17.44 -19.23
C GLN A 154 6.79 -17.38 -20.63
N GLN A 155 5.60 -17.98 -20.81
CA GLN A 155 4.84 -17.85 -22.05
C GLN A 155 4.43 -16.40 -22.36
N ILE A 156 4.00 -15.64 -21.35
CA ILE A 156 3.70 -14.21 -21.49
C ILE A 156 4.95 -13.44 -21.92
N VAL A 157 6.08 -13.65 -21.24
CA VAL A 157 7.36 -13.01 -21.56
C VAL A 157 7.80 -13.34 -22.98
N ASN A 158 7.81 -14.63 -23.35
CA ASN A 158 8.20 -15.09 -24.68
C ASN A 158 7.36 -14.48 -25.81
N SER A 159 6.09 -14.16 -25.51
CA SER A 159 5.18 -13.53 -26.47
C SER A 159 5.38 -12.01 -26.53
N LEU A 160 5.51 -11.35 -25.38
CA LEU A 160 5.60 -9.89 -25.30
C LEU A 160 6.98 -9.35 -25.69
N SER A 161 8.06 -10.05 -25.33
CA SER A 161 9.45 -9.63 -25.59
C SER A 161 9.79 -9.51 -27.08
N LYS A 162 8.98 -10.12 -27.96
CA LYS A 162 9.07 -9.97 -29.41
C LYS A 162 8.58 -8.60 -29.92
N LYS A 163 7.88 -7.83 -29.07
CA LYS A 163 7.19 -6.58 -29.45
C LYS A 163 7.60 -5.40 -28.59
N ILE A 164 7.91 -5.63 -27.32
CA ILE A 164 8.21 -4.59 -26.34
C ILE A 164 9.17 -5.15 -25.29
N GLN A 165 10.08 -4.32 -24.79
CA GLN A 165 10.96 -4.73 -23.70
C GLN A 165 10.12 -5.09 -22.47
N VAL A 166 10.42 -6.25 -21.89
CA VAL A 166 9.79 -6.72 -20.65
C VAL A 166 10.83 -6.66 -19.54
N VAL A 167 10.50 -5.96 -18.46
CA VAL A 167 11.35 -5.74 -17.30
C VAL A 167 10.76 -6.48 -16.11
N GLN A 168 11.49 -7.45 -15.57
CA GLN A 168 11.11 -8.10 -14.32
C GLN A 168 11.50 -7.21 -13.14
N ILE A 169 10.53 -6.93 -12.28
CA ILE A 169 10.75 -6.32 -10.97
C ILE A 169 10.53 -7.38 -9.90
N GLY A 170 11.24 -7.25 -8.78
CA GLY A 170 11.21 -8.25 -7.72
C GLY A 170 12.35 -8.03 -6.74
N ARG A 171 12.51 -8.97 -5.82
CA ARG A 171 13.61 -8.96 -4.86
C ARG A 171 14.89 -9.49 -5.51
N GLU A 172 16.03 -9.18 -4.90
CA GLU A 172 17.29 -9.78 -5.34
C GLU A 172 17.20 -11.32 -5.24
N GLY A 173 17.49 -12.02 -6.33
CA GLY A 173 17.40 -13.48 -6.42
C GLY A 173 16.02 -14.06 -6.75
N SER A 174 15.02 -13.21 -7.06
CA SER A 174 13.69 -13.63 -7.57
C SER A 174 13.65 -13.79 -9.08
#